data_AF-A0A7X3R9E9-F1
#
_entry.id   AF-A0A7X3R9E9-F1
#
_cell.length_a   1.000
_cell.length_b   1.000
_cell.length_c   1.000
_cell.angle_alpha   90.00
_cell.angle_beta   90.00
_cell.angle_gamma   90.00
#
_symmetry.space_group_name_H-M   'P 1'
#
loop_
_entity.id
_entity.type
_entity.pdbx_description
1 polymer ?
#
loop_
_entity_poly.entity_id
_entity_poly.type
_entity_poly.pdbx_seq_one_letter_code
_entity_poly.pdbx_strand_id
1 'polypeptide(L)'
;MQQNISLQHTLENRADRSSVDVARLLEASIAPNTAKAYGDALRKLFEYLDGQPLTDTTLAGYLAHLYTRGLAPASVTVVVQAIRFWEKLDRRSSSVGPLTSRTLAGIRREGRNRGRG
;
A
#
# COMPACT_ATOMS: atom_id res chain seq x y z
N MET A 1 -14.17 26.91 -39.74
CA MET A 1 -13.57 25.77 -39.01
C MET A 1 -13.31 26.14 -37.54
N GLN A 2 -14.35 26.19 -36.68
CA GLN A 2 -14.18 26.50 -35.24
C GLN A 2 -15.28 25.80 -34.40
N GLN A 3 -15.28 24.47 -34.32
CA GLN A 3 -16.25 23.72 -33.48
C GLN A 3 -15.64 22.59 -32.62
N ASN A 4 -14.31 22.53 -32.45
CA ASN A 4 -13.66 21.40 -31.74
C ASN A 4 -13.30 21.63 -30.26
N ILE A 5 -13.56 22.81 -29.68
CA ILE A 5 -13.02 23.14 -28.33
C ILE A 5 -13.97 22.73 -27.18
N SER A 6 -15.29 22.67 -27.39
CA SER A 6 -16.25 22.41 -26.28
C SER A 6 -16.38 20.94 -25.83
N LEU A 7 -15.95 19.97 -26.64
CA LEU A 7 -16.07 18.56 -26.28
C LEU A 7 -14.96 18.05 -25.37
N GLN A 8 -13.74 18.62 -25.46
CA GLN A 8 -12.61 18.20 -24.63
C GLN A 8 -12.81 18.56 -23.14
N HIS A 9 -13.31 19.77 -22.87
CA HIS A 9 -13.54 20.26 -21.51
C HIS A 9 -14.67 19.51 -20.76
N THR A 10 -15.57 18.84 -21.49
CA THR A 10 -16.67 18.06 -20.89
C THR A 10 -16.22 16.63 -20.52
N LEU A 11 -15.22 16.09 -21.22
CA LEU A 11 -14.66 14.76 -20.93
C LEU A 11 -13.71 14.79 -19.73
N GLU A 12 -12.91 15.84 -19.58
CA GLU A 12 -11.99 16.01 -18.44
C GLU A 12 -12.74 16.11 -17.10
N ASN A 13 -13.86 16.85 -17.06
CA ASN A 13 -14.68 17.01 -15.84
C ASN A 13 -15.43 15.73 -15.42
N ARG A 14 -15.67 14.80 -16.36
CA ARG A 14 -16.34 13.51 -16.08
C ARG A 14 -15.37 12.45 -15.55
N ALA A 15 -14.14 12.45 -16.05
CA ALA A 15 -13.07 11.58 -15.57
C ALA A 15 -12.67 11.91 -14.12
N ASP A 16 -12.70 13.19 -13.75
CA ASP A 16 -12.34 13.65 -12.42
C ASP A 16 -13.40 13.28 -11.35
N ARG A 17 -14.69 13.49 -11.67
CA ARG A 17 -15.81 13.10 -10.77
C ARG A 17 -15.89 11.58 -10.53
N SER A 18 -15.65 10.77 -11.56
CA SER A 18 -15.63 9.31 -11.40
C SER A 18 -14.42 8.82 -10.59
N SER A 19 -13.34 9.59 -10.51
CA SER A 19 -12.17 9.24 -9.68
C SER A 19 -12.47 9.41 -8.19
N VAL A 20 -13.16 10.49 -7.82
CA VAL A 20 -13.55 10.80 -6.44
C VAL A 20 -14.54 9.77 -5.90
N ASP A 21 -15.47 9.30 -6.74
CA ASP A 21 -16.44 8.25 -6.36
C ASP A 21 -15.76 6.91 -6.07
N VAL A 22 -14.76 6.52 -6.89
CA VAL A 22 -14.03 5.25 -6.68
C VAL A 22 -13.16 5.30 -5.42
N ALA A 23 -12.47 6.42 -5.16
CA ALA A 23 -11.66 6.58 -3.96
C ALA A 23 -12.53 6.50 -2.69
N ARG A 24 -13.69 7.17 -2.67
CA ARG A 24 -14.65 7.10 -1.55
C ARG A 24 -15.20 5.69 -1.34
N LEU A 25 -15.55 4.98 -2.41
CA LEU A 25 -16.02 3.60 -2.31
C LEU A 25 -14.93 2.65 -1.80
N LEU A 26 -13.66 2.88 -2.17
CA LEU A 26 -12.53 2.10 -1.67
C LEU A 26 -12.23 2.41 -0.20
N GLU A 27 -12.28 3.67 0.23
CA GLU A 27 -12.17 4.02 1.65
C GLU A 27 -13.30 3.41 2.49
N ALA A 28 -14.54 3.46 2.00
CA ALA A 28 -15.70 2.84 2.65
C ALA A 28 -15.64 1.30 2.66
N SER A 29 -14.76 0.69 1.85
CA SER A 29 -14.61 -0.77 1.77
C SER A 29 -13.84 -1.40 2.93
N ILE A 30 -13.23 -0.60 3.80
CA ILE A 30 -12.48 -1.07 4.97
C ILE A 30 -13.09 -0.54 6.27
N ALA A 31 -12.98 -1.35 7.33
CA ALA A 31 -13.45 -0.94 8.66
C ALA A 31 -12.60 0.23 9.20
N PRO A 32 -13.17 1.13 10.04
CA PRO A 32 -12.44 2.27 10.59
C PRO A 32 -11.14 1.91 11.32
N ASN A 33 -11.15 0.79 12.06
CA ASN A 33 -9.97 0.30 12.77
C ASN A 33 -8.87 -0.18 11.79
N THR A 34 -9.26 -0.76 10.65
CA THR A 34 -8.32 -1.15 9.59
C THR A 34 -7.74 0.07 8.91
N ALA A 35 -8.56 1.09 8.64
CA ALA A 35 -8.09 2.37 8.08
C ALA A 35 -7.03 3.02 8.98
N LYS A 36 -7.28 3.05 10.30
CA LYS A 36 -6.32 3.54 11.29
C LYS A 36 -5.01 2.73 11.27
N ALA A 37 -5.11 1.40 11.30
CA ALA A 37 -3.93 0.51 11.26
C ALA A 37 -3.11 0.68 9.97
N TYR A 38 -3.77 0.88 8.82
CA TYR A 38 -3.11 1.16 7.55
C TYR A 38 -2.43 2.52 7.55
N GLY A 39 -3.11 3.57 8.04
CA GLY A 39 -2.52 4.89 8.18
C GLY A 39 -1.26 4.88 9.06
N ASP A 40 -1.31 4.21 10.20
CA ASP A 40 -0.15 4.06 11.09
C ASP A 40 0.99 3.26 10.45
N ALA A 41 0.67 2.21 9.69
CA ALA A 41 1.67 1.41 8.98
C ALA A 41 2.37 2.21 7.88
N LEU A 42 1.62 2.98 7.08
CA LEU A 42 2.14 3.83 6.01
C LEU A 42 2.99 4.96 6.57
N ARG A 43 2.54 5.63 7.64
CA ARG A 43 3.31 6.67 8.31
C ARG A 43 4.69 6.17 8.74
N LYS A 44 4.74 5.04 9.46
CA LYS A 44 6.01 4.44 9.91
C LYS A 44 6.91 3.99 8.76
N LEU A 45 6.32 3.51 7.66
CA LEU A 45 7.07 3.18 6.44
C LEU A 45 7.72 4.44 5.86
N PHE A 46 6.97 5.53 5.68
CA PHE A 46 7.53 6.76 5.12
C PHE A 46 8.55 7.42 6.04
N GLU A 47 8.37 7.31 7.36
CA GLU A 47 9.40 7.67 8.35
C GLU A 47 10.68 6.85 8.16
N TYR A 48 10.57 5.53 7.95
CA TYR A 48 11.73 4.66 7.69
C TYR A 48 12.41 4.96 6.35
N LEU A 49 11.62 5.30 5.32
CA LEU A 49 12.16 5.62 4.00
C LEU A 49 12.93 6.94 4.00
N ASP A 50 12.60 7.89 4.88
CA ASP A 50 13.31 9.17 5.01
C ASP A 50 13.55 9.87 3.65
N GLY A 51 12.48 9.99 2.87
CA GLY A 51 12.51 10.58 1.52
C GLY A 51 13.01 9.66 0.40
N GLN A 52 13.48 8.44 0.70
CA GLN A 52 13.80 7.43 -0.31
C GLN A 52 12.54 6.92 -1.03
N PRO A 53 12.65 6.54 -2.32
CA PRO A 53 11.51 6.03 -3.06
C PRO A 53 11.03 4.67 -2.53
N LEU A 54 9.71 4.48 -2.54
CA LEU A 54 9.10 3.18 -2.29
C LEU A 54 9.31 2.28 -3.51
N THR A 55 10.10 1.23 -3.35
CA THR A 55 10.40 0.22 -4.37
C THR A 55 10.33 -1.17 -3.74
N ASP A 56 10.35 -2.23 -4.56
CA ASP A 56 10.37 -3.62 -4.05
C ASP A 56 11.54 -3.86 -3.07
N THR A 57 12.70 -3.24 -3.32
CA THR A 57 13.89 -3.36 -2.47
C THR A 57 13.73 -2.63 -1.14
N THR A 58 13.29 -1.36 -1.16
CA THR A 58 13.14 -0.59 0.07
C THR A 58 12.01 -1.14 0.94
N LEU A 59 10.93 -1.62 0.32
CA LEU A 59 9.86 -2.32 1.01
C LEU A 59 10.35 -3.63 1.64
N ALA A 60 11.02 -4.50 0.88
CA ALA A 60 11.55 -5.75 1.42
C ALA A 60 12.51 -5.51 2.60
N GLY A 61 13.37 -4.50 2.51
CA GLY A 61 14.26 -4.09 3.60
C GLY A 61 13.49 -3.66 4.85
N TYR A 62 12.45 -2.84 4.69
CA TYR A 62 11.60 -2.42 5.81
C TYR A 62 10.88 -3.60 6.48
N LEU A 63 10.32 -4.54 5.71
CA LEU A 63 9.66 -5.72 6.29
C LEU A 63 10.63 -6.60 7.08
N ALA A 64 11.86 -6.77 6.58
CA ALA A 64 12.91 -7.46 7.30
C ALA A 64 13.27 -6.71 8.61
N HIS A 65 13.43 -5.39 8.56
CA HIS A 65 13.69 -4.55 9.73
C HIS A 65 12.58 -4.68 10.80
N LEU A 66 11.32 -4.68 10.40
CA LEU A 66 10.21 -4.87 11.34
C LEU A 66 10.26 -6.25 12.01
N TYR A 67 10.57 -7.29 11.22
CA TYR A 67 10.66 -8.65 11.75
C TYR A 67 11.84 -8.84 12.70
N THR A 68 13.00 -8.27 12.39
CA THR A 68 14.18 -8.34 13.29
C THR A 68 13.95 -7.58 14.59
N ARG A 69 13.10 -6.53 14.58
CA ARG A 69 12.61 -5.86 15.79
C ARG A 69 11.58 -6.66 16.59
N GLY A 70 11.27 -7.89 16.17
CA GLY A 70 10.38 -8.80 16.89
C GLY A 70 8.89 -8.62 16.58
N LEU A 71 8.51 -7.86 15.54
CA LEU A 71 7.10 -7.81 15.14
C LEU A 71 6.62 -9.20 14.66
N ALA A 72 5.38 -9.52 15.03
CA ALA A 72 4.73 -10.74 14.58
C ALA A 72 4.57 -10.74 13.04
N PRO A 73 4.65 -11.91 12.37
CA PRO A 73 4.43 -12.02 10.93
C PRO A 73 3.10 -11.45 10.43
N ALA A 74 2.05 -11.53 11.26
CA ALA A 74 0.75 -10.94 10.98
C ALA A 74 0.85 -9.41 10.89
N SER A 75 1.51 -8.77 11.86
CA SER A 75 1.75 -7.33 11.88
C SER A 75 2.58 -6.86 10.68
N VAL A 76 3.59 -7.64 10.28
CA VAL A 76 4.38 -7.36 9.06
C VAL A 76 3.50 -7.45 7.80
N THR A 77 2.56 -8.39 7.76
CA THR A 77 1.65 -8.56 6.61
C THR A 77 0.68 -7.38 6.48
N VAL A 78 0.25 -6.75 7.58
CA VAL A 78 -0.61 -5.56 7.57
C VAL A 78 0.03 -4.40 6.79
N VAL A 79 1.35 -4.22 6.90
CA VAL A 79 2.09 -3.19 6.15
C VAL A 79 1.91 -3.37 4.65
N VAL A 80 2.04 -4.61 4.15
CA VAL A 80 1.91 -4.92 2.73
C VAL A 80 0.49 -4.70 2.23
N GLN A 81 -0.51 -5.03 3.06
CA GLN A 81 -1.91 -4.77 2.74
C GLN A 81 -2.20 -3.26 2.70
N ALA A 82 -1.65 -2.49 3.64
CA ALA A 82 -1.78 -1.04 3.67
C ALA A 82 -1.18 -0.39 2.41
N ILE A 83 0.00 -0.82 1.98
CA ILE A 83 0.65 -0.33 0.75
C ILE A 83 -0.19 -0.64 -0.47
N ARG A 84 -0.61 -1.89 -0.65
CA ARG A 84 -1.45 -2.29 -1.79
C ARG A 84 -2.77 -1.51 -1.84
N PHE A 85 -3.36 -1.25 -0.67
CA PHE A 85 -4.58 -0.46 -0.58
C PHE A 85 -4.33 0.99 -1.00
N TRP A 86 -3.26 1.60 -0.49
CA TRP A 86 -2.87 2.97 -0.86
C TRP A 86 -2.49 3.10 -2.35
N GLU A 87 -1.73 2.15 -2.90
CA GLU A 87 -1.40 2.13 -4.33
C GLU A 87 -2.64 1.97 -5.20
N LYS A 88 -3.62 1.18 -4.74
CA LYS A 88 -4.91 1.04 -5.42
C LYS A 88 -5.71 2.35 -5.41
N LEU A 89 -5.71 3.08 -4.29
CA LEU A 89 -6.36 4.39 -4.18
C LEU A 89 -5.71 5.41 -5.12
N ASP A 90 -4.38 5.45 -5.15
CA ASP A 90 -3.63 6.42 -5.95
C ASP A 90 -3.34 5.95 -7.38
N ARG A 91 -3.94 4.83 -7.79
CA ARG A 91 -3.80 4.21 -9.12
C ARG A 91 -2.33 4.00 -9.54
N ARG A 92 -1.46 3.70 -8.57
CA ARG A 92 -0.04 3.46 -8.78
C ARG A 92 0.25 2.02 -9.16
N SER A 93 1.39 1.83 -9.80
CA SER A 93 2.03 0.52 -9.96
C SER A 93 2.34 -0.09 -8.59
N SER A 94 2.22 -1.41 -8.48
CA SER A 94 2.54 -2.14 -7.25
C SER A 94 4.04 -2.06 -6.93
N SER A 95 4.39 -1.57 -5.75
CA SER A 95 5.75 -1.64 -5.20
C SER A 95 6.08 -3.03 -4.66
N VAL A 96 5.08 -3.89 -4.49
CA VAL A 96 5.27 -5.29 -4.09
C VAL A 96 5.74 -6.11 -5.30
N GLY A 97 7.00 -6.53 -5.28
CA GLY A 97 7.60 -7.37 -6.31
C GLY A 97 8.10 -8.73 -5.78
N PRO A 98 8.96 -9.42 -6.56
CA PRO A 98 9.48 -10.73 -6.20
C PRO A 98 10.32 -10.75 -4.92
N LEU A 99 11.02 -9.66 -4.59
CA LEU A 99 11.86 -9.59 -3.39
C LEU A 99 11.00 -9.48 -2.14
N THR A 100 10.02 -8.56 -2.14
CA THR A 100 9.03 -8.44 -1.06
C THR A 100 8.31 -9.77 -0.82
N SER A 101 7.91 -10.44 -1.90
CA SER A 101 7.22 -11.74 -1.82
C SER A 101 8.09 -12.83 -1.17
N ARG A 102 9.38 -12.89 -1.55
CA ARG A 102 10.36 -13.82 -0.93
C ARG A 102 10.60 -13.50 0.54
N THR A 103 10.76 -12.22 0.89
CA THR A 103 10.93 -11.78 2.28
C THR A 103 9.74 -12.18 3.15
N LEU A 104 8.51 -11.95 2.70
CA LEU A 104 7.31 -12.39 3.42
C LEU A 104 7.24 -13.90 3.59
N ALA A 105 7.62 -14.67 2.57
CA ALA A 105 7.65 -16.13 2.65
C ALA A 105 8.67 -16.60 3.71
N GLY A 106 9.86 -15.98 3.76
CA GLY A 106 10.85 -16.23 4.80
C GLY A 106 10.33 -15.93 6.21
N ILE A 107 9.78 -14.72 6.41
CA ILE A 107 9.21 -14.28 7.68
C ILE A 107 8.11 -15.24 8.17
N ARG A 108 7.21 -15.67 7.27
CA ARG A 108 6.14 -16.63 7.61
C ARG A 108 6.69 -18.01 7.95
N ARG A 109 7.73 -18.46 7.25
CA ARG A 109 8.37 -19.77 7.53
C ARG A 109 9.01 -19.76 8.91
N GLU A 110 9.76 -18.72 9.25
CA GLU A 110 10.43 -18.59 10.54
C GLU A 110 9.45 -18.36 11.68
N GLY A 111 8.43 -17.50 11.48
CA GLY A 111 7.41 -17.22 12.48
C GLY A 111 6.59 -18.44 12.91
N ARG A 112 6.38 -19.43 12.01
CA ARG A 112 5.72 -20.70 12.35
C ARG A 112 6.51 -21.53 13.37
N ASN A 113 7.83 -21.39 13.41
CA ASN A 113 8.67 -22.12 14.36
C ASN A 113 8.65 -21.51 15.77
N ARG A 114 8.29 -20.22 15.90
CA ARG A 114 8.26 -19.52 17.20
C ARG A 114 6.99 -19.79 18.03
N GLY A 115 5.91 -20.25 17.40
CA GLY A 115 4.60 -20.46 18.05
C GLY A 115 4.31 -21.89 18.51
N ARG A 116 5.32 -22.77 18.60
CA ARG A 116 5.17 -24.17 19.04
C ARG A 116 5.68 -24.42 20.47
N GLY A 117 5.77 -23.37 21.28
CA GLY A 117 6.04 -23.48 22.72
C GLY A 117 4.82 -23.96 23.49
#